data_AF-A0A4Q3CN15-F1
#
_entry.id   AF-A0A4Q3CN15-F1
#
_cell.length_a   1.000
_cell.length_b   1.000
_cell.length_c   1.000
_cell.angle_alpha   90.00
_cell.angle_beta   90.00
_cell.angle_gamma   90.00
#
_symmetry.space_group_name_H-M   'P 1'
#
loop_
_entity.id
_entity.type
_entity.pdbx_description
1 polymer ?
#
loop_
_entity_poly.entity_id
_entity_poly.type
_entity_poly.pdbx_seq_one_letter_code
_entity_poly.pdbx_strand_id
1 'polypeptide(L)'
;MKTAALAIAMASLLGACAERDFGDLPKDPKQRAQTCIRASILHVGTRTEAHDKAGAEAATAKMQQLMEASGFVGHFPDAKSDPAKAFGTNEEIANAAQADWLTTLNRCLNAYDIAPEPEPSLPADPYEQALTCAAATALDNSRGKAINPNSRTVSDPEGYYFVHKAAKLKGGPDGVVAASDGAIEALKRLLGTGAGHLFAQRCREADAKAAKG
;
A
#
# COMPACT_ATOMS: atom_id res chain seq x y z
N MET A 1 4.15 -4.74 71.63
CA MET A 1 3.87 -4.04 70.36
C MET A 1 4.80 -4.67 69.32
N LYS A 2 4.34 -5.70 68.60
CA LYS A 2 3.78 -5.64 67.23
C LYS A 2 4.78 -5.08 66.18
N THR A 3 5.45 -6.04 65.52
CA THR A 3 5.69 -6.17 64.06
C THR A 3 6.15 -4.96 63.24
N ALA A 4 7.25 -5.13 62.50
CA ALA A 4 7.24 -5.00 61.03
C ALA A 4 8.56 -5.52 60.42
N ALA A 5 8.57 -6.78 60.00
CA ALA A 5 9.40 -7.22 58.89
C ALA A 5 8.73 -6.69 57.62
N LEU A 6 9.30 -5.67 56.98
CA LEU A 6 8.81 -5.20 55.69
C LEU A 6 9.50 -6.03 54.61
N ALA A 7 8.80 -7.07 54.18
CA ALA A 7 9.15 -7.86 53.02
C ALA A 7 9.26 -6.95 51.79
N ILE A 8 10.41 -7.02 51.11
CA ILE A 8 10.59 -6.48 49.76
C ILE A 8 9.71 -7.33 48.84
N ALA A 9 8.50 -6.85 48.59
CA ALA A 9 7.61 -7.45 47.62
C ALA A 9 8.20 -7.26 46.22
N MET A 10 8.85 -8.31 45.71
CA MET A 10 9.00 -8.52 44.27
C MET A 10 7.61 -8.60 43.65
N ALA A 11 7.12 -7.48 43.12
CA ALA A 11 5.89 -7.43 42.34
C ALA A 11 6.12 -6.51 41.13
N SER A 12 6.87 -7.01 40.15
CA SER A 12 6.95 -6.40 38.82
C SER A 12 7.16 -7.46 37.73
N LEU A 13 6.54 -8.63 37.89
CA LEU A 13 6.47 -9.71 36.90
C LEU A 13 5.02 -9.93 36.46
N LEU A 14 4.35 -8.87 36.01
CA LEU A 14 3.13 -8.93 35.23
C LEU A 14 3.15 -7.75 34.26
N GLY A 15 4.15 -7.73 33.36
CA GLY A 15 3.97 -7.04 32.09
C GLY A 15 2.84 -7.78 31.38
N ALA A 16 1.64 -7.22 31.39
CA ALA A 16 0.61 -7.63 30.47
C ALA A 16 1.26 -7.71 29.08
N CYS A 17 1.23 -8.88 28.44
CA CYS A 17 1.48 -8.98 27.01
C CYS A 17 0.44 -8.10 26.36
N ALA A 18 0.75 -6.81 26.16
CA ALA A 18 -0.06 -5.97 25.32
C ALA A 18 -0.07 -6.67 23.96
N GLU A 19 -1.24 -7.16 23.54
CA GLU A 19 -1.39 -7.68 22.20
C GLU A 19 -0.88 -6.59 21.25
N ARG A 20 0.07 -6.94 20.40
CA ARG A 20 0.61 -6.04 19.40
C ARG A 20 -0.55 -5.55 18.54
N ASP A 21 -0.68 -4.23 18.41
CA ASP A 21 -1.70 -3.64 17.56
C ASP A 21 -1.29 -3.81 16.10
N PHE A 22 -2.12 -4.53 15.34
CA PHE A 22 -1.92 -4.77 13.92
C PHE A 22 -2.81 -3.85 13.04
N GLY A 23 -3.55 -2.93 13.64
CA GLY A 23 -4.46 -2.02 12.95
C GLY A 23 -5.47 -2.77 12.09
N ASP A 24 -5.59 -2.36 10.82
CA ASP A 24 -6.51 -2.96 9.83
C ASP A 24 -5.95 -4.23 9.15
N LEU A 25 -4.77 -4.73 9.55
CA LEU A 25 -4.26 -5.98 9.01
C LEU A 25 -5.13 -7.17 9.48
N PRO A 26 -5.12 -8.31 8.77
CA PRO A 26 -5.86 -9.50 9.19
C PRO A 26 -5.55 -9.88 10.64
N LYS A 27 -6.60 -10.23 11.40
CA LYS A 27 -6.46 -10.66 12.80
C LYS A 27 -5.83 -12.04 12.92
N ASP A 28 -6.18 -12.95 12.00
CA ASP A 28 -5.60 -14.28 11.91
C ASP A 28 -4.09 -14.19 11.56
N PRO A 29 -3.18 -14.74 12.41
CA PRO A 29 -1.74 -14.64 12.19
C PRO A 29 -1.27 -15.21 10.85
N LYS A 30 -1.89 -16.31 10.39
CA LYS A 30 -1.52 -16.96 9.12
C LYS A 30 -1.92 -16.08 7.93
N GLN A 31 -3.15 -15.55 7.91
CA GLN A 31 -3.60 -14.59 6.90
C GLN A 31 -2.77 -13.31 6.92
N ARG A 32 -2.42 -12.80 8.11
CA ARG A 32 -1.58 -11.60 8.25
C ARG A 32 -0.18 -11.81 7.67
N ALA A 33 0.47 -12.91 8.03
CA ALA A 33 1.78 -13.27 7.47
C ALA A 33 1.71 -13.39 5.94
N GLN A 34 0.66 -14.03 5.40
CA GLN A 34 0.46 -14.12 3.96
C GLN A 34 0.28 -12.75 3.29
N THR A 35 -0.57 -11.87 3.84
CA THR A 35 -0.78 -10.51 3.33
C THR A 35 0.53 -9.71 3.31
N CYS A 36 1.30 -9.77 4.39
CA CYS A 36 2.56 -9.04 4.53
C CYS A 36 3.64 -9.52 3.54
N ILE A 37 3.74 -10.84 3.33
CA ILE A 37 4.71 -11.37 2.37
C ILE A 37 4.28 -11.17 0.92
N ARG A 38 2.98 -11.24 0.59
CA ARG A 38 2.48 -10.86 -0.74
C ARG A 38 2.86 -9.41 -1.09
N ALA A 39 2.68 -8.47 -0.16
CA ALA A 39 3.07 -7.09 -0.35
C ALA A 39 4.60 -6.92 -0.54
N SER A 40 5.40 -7.70 0.17
CA SER A 40 6.86 -7.70 0.03
C SER A 40 7.35 -8.28 -1.29
N ILE A 41 6.71 -9.36 -1.78
CA ILE A 41 7.02 -9.95 -3.09
C ILE A 41 6.79 -8.93 -4.20
N LEU A 42 5.69 -8.17 -4.12
CA LEU A 42 5.39 -7.12 -5.09
C LEU A 42 6.46 -6.03 -5.07
N HIS A 43 6.90 -5.60 -3.88
CA HIS A 43 7.98 -4.63 -3.73
C HIS A 43 9.30 -5.10 -4.38
N VAL A 44 9.71 -6.35 -4.12
CA VAL A 44 10.88 -6.96 -4.78
C VAL A 44 10.69 -7.01 -6.30
N GLY A 45 9.50 -7.42 -6.75
CA GLY A 45 9.14 -7.48 -8.16
C GLY A 45 9.28 -6.13 -8.85
N THR A 46 8.77 -5.06 -8.24
CA THR A 46 8.84 -3.71 -8.84
C THR A 46 10.29 -3.24 -9.00
N ARG A 47 11.15 -3.49 -8.01
CA ARG A 47 12.58 -3.15 -8.08
C ARG A 47 13.30 -3.96 -9.16
N THR A 48 12.93 -5.23 -9.30
CA THR A 48 13.47 -6.12 -10.32
C THR A 48 13.10 -5.67 -11.73
N GLU A 49 11.82 -5.34 -11.95
CA GLU A 49 11.32 -4.80 -13.23
C GLU A 49 11.94 -3.44 -13.58
N ALA A 50 12.24 -2.62 -12.58
CA ALA A 50 12.96 -1.36 -12.75
C ALA A 50 14.47 -1.53 -12.99
N HIS A 51 14.99 -2.76 -13.04
CA HIS A 51 16.41 -3.08 -13.14
C HIS A 51 17.27 -2.44 -12.02
N ASP A 52 16.68 -2.15 -10.87
CA ASP A 52 17.33 -1.59 -9.68
C ASP A 52 17.90 -2.74 -8.83
N LYS A 53 19.09 -3.23 -9.20
CA LYS A 53 19.71 -4.39 -8.54
C LYS A 53 19.94 -4.16 -7.03
N ALA A 54 20.49 -3.01 -6.67
CA ALA A 54 20.75 -2.68 -5.27
C ALA A 54 19.45 -2.53 -4.47
N GLY A 55 18.42 -1.90 -5.05
CA GLY A 55 17.10 -1.82 -4.45
C GLY A 55 16.41 -3.17 -4.32
N ALA A 56 16.57 -4.07 -5.30
CA ALA A 56 16.01 -5.42 -5.24
C ALA A 56 16.69 -6.28 -4.14
N GLU A 57 18.00 -6.16 -3.98
CA GLU A 57 18.73 -6.82 -2.89
C GLU A 57 18.29 -6.30 -1.51
N ALA A 58 18.17 -4.98 -1.35
CA ALA A 58 17.67 -4.37 -0.12
C ALA A 58 16.22 -4.77 0.19
N ALA A 59 15.35 -4.77 -0.82
CA ALA A 59 13.96 -5.22 -0.71
C ALA A 59 13.87 -6.70 -0.30
N THR A 60 14.75 -7.55 -0.86
CA THR A 60 14.82 -8.97 -0.53
C THR A 60 15.26 -9.19 0.92
N ALA A 61 16.27 -8.46 1.38
CA ALA A 61 16.71 -8.52 2.78
C ALA A 61 15.59 -8.08 3.74
N LYS A 62 14.85 -7.03 3.39
CA LYS A 62 13.70 -6.57 4.19
C LYS A 62 12.54 -7.59 4.17
N MET A 63 12.27 -8.23 3.04
CA MET A 63 11.32 -9.33 2.95
C MET A 63 11.70 -10.48 3.89
N GLN A 64 12.98 -10.86 3.97
CA GLN A 64 13.46 -11.89 4.89
C GLN A 64 13.22 -11.51 6.36
N GLN A 65 13.53 -10.27 6.75
CA GLN A 65 13.24 -9.76 8.10
C GLN A 65 11.73 -9.86 8.41
N LEU A 66 10.87 -9.50 7.45
CA LEU A 66 9.44 -9.59 7.63
C LEU A 66 8.95 -11.04 7.75
N MET A 67 9.52 -11.97 6.97
CA MET A 67 9.20 -13.40 7.07
C MET A 67 9.54 -13.98 8.44
N GLU A 68 10.69 -13.58 9.00
CA GLU A 68 11.12 -13.98 10.34
C GLU A 68 10.20 -13.39 11.41
N ALA A 69 9.98 -12.08 11.37
CA ALA A 69 9.15 -11.37 12.36
C ALA A 69 7.69 -11.82 12.36
N SER A 70 7.14 -12.17 11.20
CA SER A 70 5.76 -12.65 11.06
C SER A 70 5.60 -14.15 11.28
N GLY A 71 6.68 -14.89 11.54
CA GLY A 71 6.63 -16.36 11.67
C GLY A 71 6.16 -17.09 10.41
N PHE A 72 6.37 -16.51 9.22
CA PHE A 72 5.77 -16.98 7.96
C PHE A 72 6.05 -18.47 7.70
N VAL A 73 7.31 -18.90 7.91
CA VAL A 73 7.73 -20.30 7.69
C VAL A 73 7.00 -21.28 8.60
N GLY A 74 6.65 -20.88 9.82
CA GLY A 74 5.86 -21.70 10.75
C GLY A 74 4.40 -21.86 10.31
N HIS A 75 3.84 -20.85 9.63
CA HIS A 75 2.48 -20.88 9.10
C HIS A 75 2.36 -21.59 7.74
N PHE A 76 3.45 -21.63 6.98
CA PHE A 76 3.53 -22.20 5.63
C PHE A 76 4.80 -23.06 5.45
N PRO A 77 4.91 -24.21 6.12
CA PRO A 77 6.09 -25.07 6.06
C PRO A 77 6.37 -25.59 4.64
N ASP A 78 5.31 -25.77 3.85
CA ASP A 78 5.38 -26.27 2.46
C ASP A 78 5.58 -25.17 1.41
N ALA A 79 5.82 -23.92 1.81
CA ALA A 79 5.94 -22.79 0.87
C ALA A 79 7.01 -22.99 -0.21
N LYS A 80 8.04 -23.79 0.08
CA LYS A 80 9.11 -24.13 -0.89
C LYS A 80 8.65 -25.11 -1.97
N SER A 81 7.81 -26.08 -1.60
CA SER A 81 7.33 -27.13 -2.52
C SER A 81 6.03 -26.72 -3.22
N ASP A 82 5.25 -25.83 -2.61
CA ASP A 82 4.00 -25.30 -3.17
C ASP A 82 3.84 -23.80 -2.85
N PRO A 83 4.52 -22.93 -3.61
CA PRO A 83 4.43 -21.48 -3.41
C PRO A 83 3.01 -20.93 -3.55
N ALA A 84 2.16 -21.56 -4.38
CA ALA A 84 0.78 -21.11 -4.58
C ALA A 84 -0.06 -21.25 -3.29
N LYS A 85 0.18 -22.29 -2.48
CA LYS A 85 -0.48 -22.42 -1.16
C LYS A 85 -0.04 -21.36 -0.15
N ALA A 86 1.16 -20.82 -0.31
CA ALA A 86 1.74 -19.84 0.62
C ALA A 86 1.46 -18.39 0.20
N PHE A 87 1.51 -18.12 -1.10
CA PHE A 87 1.42 -16.77 -1.67
C PHE A 87 0.15 -16.52 -2.47
N GLY A 88 -0.70 -17.53 -2.69
CA GLY A 88 -1.89 -17.41 -3.54
C GLY A 88 -1.61 -17.55 -5.01
N THR A 89 -2.67 -17.38 -5.80
CA THR A 89 -2.56 -17.33 -7.27
C THR A 89 -1.95 -16.00 -7.72
N ASN A 90 -1.42 -15.97 -8.94
CA ASN A 90 -0.95 -14.71 -9.54
C ASN A 90 -2.06 -13.65 -9.62
N GLU A 91 -3.31 -14.06 -9.79
CA GLU A 91 -4.47 -13.15 -9.75
C GLU A 91 -4.74 -12.61 -8.34
N GLU A 92 -4.61 -13.44 -7.30
CA GLU A 92 -4.73 -12.97 -5.92
C GLU A 92 -3.61 -12.00 -5.54
N ILE A 93 -2.39 -12.29 -5.98
CA ILE A 93 -1.24 -11.40 -5.83
C ILE A 93 -1.47 -10.11 -6.61
N ALA A 94 -1.92 -10.17 -7.87
CA ALA A 94 -2.22 -9.01 -8.68
C ALA A 94 -3.39 -8.18 -8.12
N ASN A 95 -4.45 -8.81 -7.61
CA ASN A 95 -5.58 -8.10 -7.01
C ASN A 95 -5.19 -7.46 -5.66
N ALA A 96 -4.33 -8.10 -4.87
CA ALA A 96 -3.71 -7.47 -3.70
C ALA A 96 -2.72 -6.35 -4.09
N ALA A 97 -2.07 -6.48 -5.25
CA ALA A 97 -1.16 -5.50 -5.83
C ALA A 97 -1.84 -4.26 -6.40
N GLN A 98 -3.14 -4.34 -6.68
CA GLN A 98 -3.78 -3.47 -7.66
C GLN A 98 -3.90 -1.99 -7.27
N ALA A 99 -3.35 -1.55 -6.15
CA ALA A 99 -3.00 -0.14 -5.93
C ALA A 99 -2.17 0.10 -4.66
N ASP A 100 -2.19 -0.82 -3.70
CA ASP A 100 -1.87 -0.47 -2.30
C ASP A 100 -0.86 -1.40 -1.65
N TRP A 101 -0.08 -2.11 -2.45
CA TRP A 101 0.93 -3.01 -1.90
C TRP A 101 1.96 -2.25 -1.07
N LEU A 102 2.33 -1.01 -1.41
CA LEU A 102 3.28 -0.21 -0.61
C LEU A 102 2.65 0.24 0.70
N THR A 103 1.38 0.66 0.66
CA THR A 103 0.63 1.03 1.86
C THR A 103 0.49 -0.18 2.80
N THR A 104 0.16 -1.35 2.24
CA THR A 104 0.06 -2.61 2.98
C THR A 104 1.41 -3.04 3.55
N LEU A 105 2.48 -2.93 2.75
CA LEU A 105 3.83 -3.23 3.17
C LEU A 105 4.23 -2.34 4.35
N ASN A 106 4.05 -1.03 4.26
CA ASN A 106 4.39 -0.10 5.35
C ASN A 106 3.58 -0.36 6.62
N ARG A 107 2.29 -0.73 6.51
CA ARG A 107 1.50 -1.20 7.66
C ARG A 107 2.10 -2.45 8.28
N CYS A 108 2.49 -3.43 7.47
CA CYS A 108 3.16 -4.64 7.93
C CYS A 108 4.51 -4.34 8.60
N LEU A 109 5.36 -3.54 7.95
CA LEU A 109 6.68 -3.17 8.49
C LEU A 109 6.52 -2.47 9.84
N ASN A 110 5.63 -1.47 9.93
CA ASN A 110 5.33 -0.79 11.20
C ASN A 110 4.81 -1.75 12.27
N ALA A 111 3.89 -2.65 11.93
CA ALA A 111 3.34 -3.61 12.88
C ALA A 111 4.40 -4.58 13.43
N TYR A 112 5.48 -4.83 12.70
CA TYR A 112 6.59 -5.68 13.14
C TYR A 112 7.84 -4.89 13.54
N ASP A 113 7.72 -3.58 13.78
CA ASP A 113 8.82 -2.68 14.18
C ASP A 113 10.01 -2.66 13.19
N ILE A 114 9.72 -2.85 11.90
CA ILE A 114 10.68 -2.76 10.80
C ILE A 114 10.54 -1.39 10.13
N ALA A 115 11.68 -0.77 9.78
CA ALA A 115 11.67 0.54 9.14
C ALA A 115 10.85 0.55 7.83
N PRO A 116 9.88 1.46 7.68
CA PRO A 116 9.01 1.52 6.51
C PRO A 116 9.79 1.84 5.23
N GLU A 117 9.23 1.49 4.08
CA GLU A 117 9.69 1.95 2.78
C GLU A 117 9.32 3.43 2.58
N PRO A 118 10.17 4.20 1.87
CA PRO A 118 9.88 5.60 1.58
C PRO A 118 8.62 5.72 0.73
N GLU A 119 7.73 6.59 1.17
CA GLU A 119 6.49 6.89 0.47
C GLU A 119 6.72 7.92 -0.65
N PRO A 120 6.22 7.68 -1.88
CA PRO A 120 6.39 8.63 -2.97
C PRO A 120 5.56 9.89 -2.71
N SER A 121 6.08 11.05 -3.13
CA SER A 121 5.37 12.34 -3.04
C SER A 121 4.55 12.60 -4.30
N LEU A 122 3.48 13.40 -4.18
CA LEU A 122 2.74 13.87 -5.36
C LEU A 122 3.70 14.64 -6.29
N PRO A 123 3.50 14.56 -7.62
CA PRO A 123 4.27 15.38 -8.55
C PRO A 123 4.15 16.87 -8.18
N ALA A 124 5.26 17.61 -8.32
CA ALA A 124 5.26 19.04 -8.05
C ALA A 124 4.63 19.88 -9.18
N ASP A 125 4.65 19.35 -10.42
CA ASP A 125 4.00 20.00 -11.55
C ASP A 125 2.46 19.92 -11.41
N PRO A 126 1.73 21.05 -11.45
CA PRO A 126 0.29 21.05 -11.22
C PRO A 126 -0.52 20.21 -12.22
N TYR A 127 -0.05 20.07 -13.46
CA TYR A 127 -0.72 19.28 -14.48
C TYR A 127 -0.51 17.79 -14.23
N GLU A 128 0.73 17.35 -14.03
CA GLU A 128 1.04 15.95 -13.67
C GLU A 128 0.43 15.56 -12.32
N GLN A 129 0.37 16.49 -11.36
CA GLN A 129 -0.32 16.28 -10.09
C GLN A 129 -1.81 16.02 -10.32
N ALA A 130 -2.48 16.83 -11.15
CA ALA A 130 -3.89 16.62 -11.46
C ALA A 130 -4.14 15.29 -12.18
N LEU A 131 -3.28 14.88 -13.13
CA LEU A 131 -3.37 13.58 -13.78
C LEU A 131 -3.19 12.41 -12.79
N THR A 132 -2.19 12.52 -11.90
CA THR A 132 -1.93 11.53 -10.86
C THR A 132 -3.10 11.45 -9.87
N CYS A 133 -3.68 12.58 -9.49
CA CYS A 133 -4.86 12.61 -8.63
C CYS A 133 -6.08 12.00 -9.30
N ALA A 134 -6.30 12.27 -10.58
CA ALA A 134 -7.39 11.65 -11.34
C ALA A 134 -7.28 10.12 -11.33
N ALA A 135 -6.07 9.60 -11.60
CA ALA A 135 -5.79 8.17 -11.57
C ALA A 135 -5.94 7.59 -10.16
N ALA A 136 -5.40 8.25 -9.15
CA ALA A 136 -5.36 7.75 -7.78
C ALA A 136 -6.74 7.69 -7.13
N THR A 137 -7.57 8.73 -7.24
CA THR A 137 -8.93 8.70 -6.69
C THR A 137 -9.82 7.69 -7.40
N ALA A 138 -9.74 7.62 -8.75
CA ALA A 138 -10.49 6.62 -9.51
C ALA A 138 -10.08 5.19 -9.14
N LEU A 139 -8.80 4.96 -8.90
CA LEU A 139 -8.28 3.67 -8.44
C LEU A 139 -8.79 3.35 -7.03
N ASP A 140 -8.67 4.29 -6.09
CA ASP A 140 -9.08 4.15 -4.71
C ASP A 140 -10.59 3.89 -4.55
N ASN A 141 -11.44 4.60 -5.31
CA ASN A 141 -12.90 4.43 -5.29
C ASN A 141 -13.35 3.11 -5.93
N SER A 142 -12.43 2.40 -6.59
CA SER A 142 -12.70 1.19 -7.35
C SER A 142 -12.15 -0.09 -6.68
N ARG A 143 -11.67 0.03 -5.44
CA ARG A 143 -11.25 -1.10 -4.59
C ARG A 143 -12.29 -2.22 -4.61
N GLY A 144 -11.81 -3.45 -4.76
CA GLY A 144 -12.67 -4.64 -4.79
C GLY A 144 -13.39 -4.91 -6.11
N LYS A 145 -13.09 -4.16 -7.18
CA LYS A 145 -13.66 -4.36 -8.53
C LYS A 145 -12.55 -4.57 -9.56
N ALA A 146 -12.75 -5.43 -10.56
CA ALA A 146 -11.78 -5.70 -11.64
C ALA A 146 -11.42 -4.45 -12.48
N ILE A 147 -10.16 -4.00 -12.45
CA ILE A 147 -9.70 -2.75 -13.09
C ILE A 147 -9.82 -2.82 -14.62
N ASN A 148 -10.63 -1.92 -15.19
CA ASN A 148 -10.49 -1.51 -16.58
C ASN A 148 -9.85 -0.11 -16.58
N PRO A 149 -8.54 0.00 -16.88
CA PRO A 149 -7.82 1.27 -16.74
C PRO A 149 -8.34 2.35 -17.71
N ASN A 150 -8.97 1.95 -18.82
CA ASN A 150 -9.43 2.90 -19.84
C ASN A 150 -10.78 3.53 -19.52
N SER A 151 -11.63 2.89 -18.69
CA SER A 151 -13.00 3.39 -18.42
C SER A 151 -13.15 4.05 -17.06
N ARG A 152 -12.27 3.77 -16.10
CA ARG A 152 -12.49 4.14 -14.69
C ARG A 152 -12.35 5.61 -14.41
N THR A 153 -11.31 6.27 -14.91
CA THR A 153 -11.07 7.70 -14.62
C THR A 153 -12.20 8.60 -15.10
N VAL A 154 -12.82 8.26 -16.24
CA VAL A 154 -13.93 9.03 -16.81
C VAL A 154 -15.26 8.74 -16.12
N SER A 155 -15.42 7.54 -15.55
CA SER A 155 -16.67 7.11 -14.90
C SER A 155 -16.72 7.40 -13.39
N ASP A 156 -15.58 7.77 -12.79
CA ASP A 156 -15.45 8.15 -11.38
C ASP A 156 -15.59 9.68 -11.22
N PRO A 157 -16.56 10.20 -10.44
CA PRO A 157 -16.76 11.63 -10.29
C PRO A 157 -15.55 12.40 -9.74
N GLU A 158 -14.84 11.84 -8.75
CA GLU A 158 -13.63 12.46 -8.18
C GLU A 158 -12.48 12.48 -9.20
N GLY A 159 -12.26 11.34 -9.88
CA GLY A 159 -11.27 11.21 -10.95
C GLY A 159 -11.55 12.17 -12.10
N TYR A 160 -12.81 12.28 -12.52
CA TYR A 160 -13.22 13.15 -13.61
C TYR A 160 -13.09 14.64 -13.26
N TYR A 161 -13.33 15.01 -11.99
CA TYR A 161 -13.03 16.36 -11.50
C TYR A 161 -11.55 16.74 -11.74
N PHE A 162 -10.63 15.83 -11.43
CA PHE A 162 -9.20 16.08 -11.64
C PHE A 162 -8.81 16.07 -13.13
N VAL A 163 -9.47 15.28 -13.99
CA VAL A 163 -9.32 15.37 -15.45
C VAL A 163 -9.69 16.77 -15.95
N HIS A 164 -10.82 17.32 -15.51
CA HIS A 164 -11.24 18.68 -15.86
C HIS A 164 -10.26 19.74 -15.34
N LYS A 165 -9.72 19.55 -14.14
CA LYS A 165 -8.68 20.41 -13.58
C LYS A 165 -7.42 20.40 -14.44
N ALA A 166 -6.96 19.23 -14.88
CA ALA A 166 -5.83 19.08 -15.79
C ALA A 166 -6.09 19.73 -17.15
N ALA A 167 -7.28 19.53 -17.73
CA ALA A 167 -7.66 20.14 -19.00
C ALA A 167 -7.64 21.68 -18.95
N LYS A 168 -8.13 22.28 -17.85
CA LYS A 168 -8.08 23.75 -17.63
C LYS A 168 -6.66 24.28 -17.60
N LEU A 169 -5.70 23.54 -17.04
CA LEU A 169 -4.28 23.93 -17.00
C LEU A 169 -3.61 23.93 -18.39
N LYS A 170 -4.18 23.24 -19.38
CA LYS A 170 -3.61 23.10 -20.74
C LYS A 170 -4.38 23.84 -21.84
N GLY A 171 -5.37 24.66 -21.51
CA GLY A 171 -6.07 25.50 -22.49
C GLY A 171 -7.58 25.31 -22.59
N GLY A 172 -8.20 24.54 -21.68
CA GLY A 172 -9.65 24.50 -21.52
C GLY A 172 -10.33 23.18 -21.94
N PRO A 173 -11.62 23.20 -22.28
CA PRO A 173 -12.46 21.99 -22.42
C PRO A 173 -12.03 21.06 -23.57
N ASP A 174 -11.38 21.59 -24.61
CA ASP A 174 -10.83 20.78 -25.71
C ASP A 174 -9.69 19.86 -25.26
N GLY A 175 -9.08 20.15 -24.09
CA GLY A 175 -8.03 19.35 -23.47
C GLY A 175 -8.52 18.15 -22.67
N VAL A 176 -9.82 17.92 -22.53
CA VAL A 176 -10.37 16.84 -21.67
C VAL A 176 -9.99 15.45 -22.19
N VAL A 177 -9.97 15.24 -23.51
CA VAL A 177 -9.57 13.94 -24.09
C VAL A 177 -8.09 13.68 -23.79
N ALA A 178 -7.22 14.64 -24.09
CA ALA A 178 -5.79 14.52 -23.81
C ALA A 178 -5.47 14.36 -22.31
N ALA A 179 -6.22 15.05 -21.44
CA ALA A 179 -6.10 14.88 -19.99
C ALA A 179 -6.61 13.50 -19.53
N SER A 180 -7.65 12.96 -20.16
CA SER A 180 -8.13 11.60 -19.88
C SER A 180 -7.08 10.55 -20.26
N ASP A 181 -6.49 10.68 -21.46
CA ASP A 181 -5.40 9.81 -21.91
C ASP A 181 -4.17 9.92 -20.98
N GLY A 182 -3.80 11.14 -20.61
CA GLY A 182 -2.73 11.40 -19.64
C GLY A 182 -3.00 10.78 -18.27
N ALA A 183 -4.25 10.77 -17.81
CA ALA A 183 -4.63 10.13 -16.56
C ALA A 183 -4.61 8.59 -16.65
N ILE A 184 -4.90 8.00 -17.82
CA ILE A 184 -4.73 6.56 -18.06
C ILE A 184 -3.24 6.18 -17.99
N GLU A 185 -2.36 6.99 -18.58
CA GLU A 185 -0.91 6.77 -18.46
C GLU A 185 -0.43 6.95 -17.02
N ALA A 186 -0.95 7.95 -16.30
CA ALA A 186 -0.68 8.11 -14.87
C ALA A 186 -1.15 6.90 -14.06
N LEU A 187 -2.30 6.31 -14.39
CA LEU A 187 -2.81 5.10 -13.75
C LEU A 187 -1.88 3.89 -13.96
N LYS A 188 -1.38 3.68 -15.18
CA LYS A 188 -0.40 2.61 -15.46
C LYS A 188 0.86 2.78 -14.61
N ARG A 189 1.37 4.01 -14.49
CA ARG A 189 2.52 4.32 -13.63
C ARG A 189 2.20 4.07 -12.16
N LEU A 190 1.02 4.49 -11.71
CA LEU A 190 0.55 4.37 -10.32
C LEU A 190 0.45 2.91 -9.88
N LEU A 191 -0.03 2.02 -10.74
CA LEU A 191 -0.08 0.57 -10.48
C LEU A 191 1.30 0.00 -10.15
N GLY A 192 2.35 0.49 -10.82
CA GLY A 192 3.73 0.14 -10.51
C GLY A 192 4.20 0.64 -9.13
N THR A 193 3.68 1.76 -8.63
CA THR A 193 4.13 2.33 -7.34
C THR A 193 3.54 1.65 -6.10
N GLY A 194 2.38 0.99 -6.21
CA GLY A 194 1.67 0.44 -5.06
C GLY A 194 1.19 1.46 -4.03
N ALA A 195 1.14 2.73 -4.39
CA ALA A 195 0.83 3.85 -3.51
C ALA A 195 -0.49 4.55 -3.86
N GLY A 196 -1.40 3.90 -4.59
CA GLY A 196 -2.65 4.50 -5.07
C GLY A 196 -3.55 5.04 -3.96
N HIS A 197 -3.74 4.30 -2.85
CA HIS A 197 -4.46 4.81 -1.66
C HIS A 197 -3.84 6.10 -1.14
N LEU A 198 -2.52 6.05 -0.92
CA LEU A 198 -1.77 7.13 -0.32
C LEU A 198 -1.86 8.38 -1.19
N PHE A 199 -1.71 8.22 -2.51
CA PHE A 199 -1.87 9.31 -3.44
C PHE A 199 -3.30 9.86 -3.43
N ALA A 200 -4.32 9.00 -3.40
CA ALA A 200 -5.72 9.44 -3.32
C ALA A 200 -5.98 10.25 -2.05
N GLN A 201 -5.50 9.80 -0.89
CA GLN A 201 -5.59 10.54 0.38
C GLN A 201 -4.92 11.91 0.27
N ARG A 202 -3.66 11.95 -0.19
CA ARG A 202 -2.92 13.22 -0.36
C ARG A 202 -3.57 14.15 -1.38
N CYS A 203 -4.22 13.62 -2.41
CA CYS A 203 -4.98 14.40 -3.39
C CYS A 203 -6.23 15.02 -2.77
N ARG A 204 -6.97 14.29 -1.92
CA ARG A 204 -8.13 14.83 -1.18
C ARG A 204 -7.70 15.87 -0.15
N GLU A 205 -6.55 15.69 0.49
CA GLU A 205 -5.96 16.68 1.41
C GLU A 205 -5.52 17.96 0.68
N ALA A 206 -4.86 17.80 -0.48
CA ALA A 206 -4.38 18.93 -1.28
C ALA A 206 -5.53 19.69 -1.98
N ASP A 207 -6.68 19.06 -2.22
CA ASP A 207 -7.85 19.70 -2.82
C ASP A 207 -9.16 19.15 -2.23
N ALA A 208 -9.58 19.74 -1.11
CA ALA A 208 -10.80 19.33 -0.40
C ALA A 208 -12.09 19.50 -1.23
N LYS A 209 -12.07 20.20 -2.37
CA LYS A 209 -13.23 20.28 -3.29
C LYS A 209 -13.44 18.97 -4.04
N ALA A 210 -12.41 18.15 -4.20
CA ALA A 210 -12.52 16.84 -4.83
C ALA A 210 -13.37 15.86 -4.02
N ALA A 211 -13.40 15.98 -2.69
CA ALA A 211 -14.17 15.10 -1.79
C ALA A 211 -15.67 15.45 -1.69
N LYS A 212 -16.14 16.47 -2.42
CA LYS A 212 -17.54 16.93 -2.42
C LYS A 212 -18.21 16.85 -3.80
N GLY A 213 -17.64 16.07 -4.71
CA GLY A 213 -18.16 15.85 -6.07
C GLY A 213 -19.48 15.09 -6.07
#